data_AF-A0AAV9SYB6-F1
#
_entry.id   AF-A0AAV9SYB6-F1
#
_cell.length_a   1.000
_cell.length_b   1.000
_cell.length_c   1.000
_cell.angle_alpha   90.00
_cell.angle_beta   90.00
_cell.angle_gamma   90.00
#
_symmetry.space_group_name_H-M   'P 1'
#
loop_
_entity.id
_entity.type
_entity.pdbx_description
1 polymer ?
#
loop_
_entity_poly.entity_id
_entity_poly.type
_entity_poly.pdbx_seq_one_letter_code
_entity_poly.pdbx_strand_id
1 'polypeptide(L)'
;MAHQTRLGISFYLLITTFCFFASALAAAASQTNNRPQPDLQSSADFGVLEKRDRQPVPSLEELGCTVEQSSRRGYYKVTHETNEKLDFYMEAKADDKTQTLTLYSVRKGNPSPFETRKAFLAFWQHATNKGADDLLSFTYLGVDNPDTIGAIGEVQDSMNPKCTDDGMCTVTFEEPRPFYFLMDEAPHADIVSSIPYEFEGFERHFVESFDWSDTRKTQKWNFWFRINFELDK
;
A
#
# COMPACT_ATOMS: atom_id res chain seq x y z
N MET A 1 58.78 -31.86 7.50
CA MET A 1 59.81 -30.90 7.06
C MET A 1 59.37 -30.30 5.74
N ALA A 2 59.57 -28.98 5.58
CA ALA A 2 59.66 -28.17 4.36
C ALA A 2 58.64 -28.39 3.22
N HIS A 3 57.71 -27.47 2.94
CA HIS A 3 57.84 -26.19 2.20
C HIS A 3 58.25 -26.29 0.71
N GLN A 4 57.41 -25.66 -0.12
CA GLN A 4 57.71 -24.93 -1.38
C GLN A 4 58.03 -25.81 -2.61
N THR A 5 57.68 -25.46 -3.87
CA THR A 5 57.68 -24.14 -4.51
C THR A 5 56.93 -24.14 -5.87
N ARG A 6 56.61 -22.92 -6.31
CA ARG A 6 56.00 -22.43 -7.56
C ARG A 6 56.59 -22.91 -8.90
N LEU A 7 55.79 -22.73 -9.97
CA LEU A 7 56.05 -21.99 -11.26
C LEU A 7 55.04 -22.56 -12.29
N GLY A 8 54.21 -21.83 -13.03
CA GLY A 8 54.38 -20.56 -13.74
C GLY A 8 54.26 -20.86 -15.24
N ILE A 9 53.47 -20.10 -16.00
CA ILE A 9 53.74 -19.65 -17.39
C ILE A 9 52.69 -18.61 -17.78
N SER A 10 53.23 -17.46 -18.18
CA SER A 10 52.57 -16.26 -18.68
C SER A 10 52.23 -16.38 -20.17
N PHE A 11 51.20 -15.66 -20.63
CA PHE A 11 51.11 -15.23 -22.03
C PHE A 11 50.92 -13.71 -22.06
N TYR A 12 51.93 -13.03 -22.59
CA TYR A 12 51.95 -11.61 -22.94
C TYR A 12 51.52 -11.45 -24.41
N LEU A 13 50.76 -10.39 -24.70
CA LEU A 13 50.95 -9.43 -25.82
C LEU A 13 49.72 -8.48 -25.81
N LEU A 14 49.84 -7.22 -25.36
CA LEU A 14 50.24 -6.03 -26.14
C LEU A 14 49.45 -5.94 -27.47
N ILE A 15 48.70 -4.87 -27.73
CA ILE A 15 49.24 -3.58 -28.18
C ILE A 15 48.32 -2.41 -27.82
N THR A 16 48.97 -1.32 -27.43
CA THR A 16 48.48 -0.01 -27.04
C THR A 16 48.40 0.99 -28.21
N THR A 17 47.34 1.81 -28.18
CA THR A 17 47.30 3.28 -28.39
C THR A 17 47.47 3.93 -29.77
N PHE A 18 46.93 5.17 -29.82
CA PHE A 18 46.97 6.26 -30.81
C PHE A 18 45.69 6.35 -31.68
N CYS A 19 44.95 7.46 -31.78
CA CYS A 19 45.10 8.82 -31.27
C CYS A 19 43.79 9.63 -31.46
N PHE A 20 43.55 10.57 -30.54
CA PHE A 20 42.93 11.89 -30.74
C PHE A 20 41.89 12.09 -31.87
N PHE A 21 40.62 12.16 -31.48
CA PHE A 21 39.69 13.18 -31.98
C PHE A 21 38.93 13.78 -30.80
N ALA A 22 39.51 14.84 -30.23
CA ALA A 22 38.78 15.83 -29.47
C ALA A 22 38.70 17.07 -30.36
N SER A 23 37.51 17.39 -30.86
CA SER A 23 37.00 18.75 -31.12
C SER A 23 35.67 18.67 -31.86
N ALA A 24 34.72 19.50 -31.40
CA ALA A 24 33.43 19.84 -32.00
C ALA A 24 32.31 18.80 -31.89
N LEU A 25 31.53 18.89 -30.81
CA LEU A 25 30.13 19.33 -30.91
C LEU A 25 29.63 19.79 -29.52
N ALA A 26 30.05 21.00 -29.16
CA ALA A 26 29.28 21.85 -28.27
C ALA A 26 28.24 22.57 -29.13
N ALA A 27 27.06 21.98 -29.28
CA ALA A 27 25.80 22.65 -29.61
C ALA A 27 24.68 21.61 -29.64
N ALA A 28 23.57 21.94 -28.97
CA ALA A 28 22.30 21.19 -28.91
C ALA A 28 22.18 20.06 -27.88
N ALA A 29 22.30 20.41 -26.60
CA ALA A 29 21.36 19.93 -25.58
C ALA A 29 21.16 20.99 -24.48
N SER A 30 21.01 22.26 -24.88
CA SER A 30 20.29 23.23 -24.04
C SER A 30 18.79 23.06 -24.33
N GLN A 31 18.23 21.93 -23.91
CA GLN A 31 16.84 21.95 -23.48
C GLN A 31 16.88 22.35 -22.01
N THR A 32 16.82 23.66 -21.79
CA THR A 32 16.05 24.18 -20.67
C THR A 32 14.69 23.49 -20.73
N ASN A 33 14.54 22.41 -19.97
CA ASN A 33 13.24 21.96 -19.53
C ASN A 33 12.73 23.09 -18.64
N ASN A 34 12.13 24.08 -19.29
CA ASN A 34 11.04 24.85 -18.71
C ASN A 34 9.93 23.83 -18.43
N ARG A 35 10.10 23.04 -17.37
CA ARG A 35 8.96 22.52 -16.64
C ARG A 35 8.28 23.79 -16.16
N PRO A 36 7.05 24.12 -16.60
CA PRO A 36 6.30 25.13 -15.89
C PRO A 36 6.32 24.67 -14.43
N GLN A 37 6.92 25.50 -13.58
CA GLN A 37 6.72 25.45 -12.15
C GLN A 37 5.20 25.36 -11.99
N PRO A 38 4.65 24.31 -11.34
CA PRO A 38 3.22 24.26 -11.16
C PRO A 38 2.89 25.52 -10.37
N ASP A 39 2.17 26.44 -11.01
CA ASP A 39 1.57 27.56 -10.31
C ASP A 39 0.79 26.95 -9.15
N LEU A 40 1.16 27.36 -7.93
CA LEU A 40 0.52 27.05 -6.66
C LEU A 40 -0.88 27.70 -6.57
N GLN A 41 -1.61 27.66 -7.68
CA GLN A 41 -2.86 28.37 -7.93
C GLN A 41 -3.69 27.63 -8.98
N SER A 42 -3.89 26.32 -8.80
CA SER A 42 -5.03 25.60 -9.42
C SER A 42 -5.25 24.22 -8.78
N SER A 43 -5.18 24.12 -7.45
CA SER A 43 -5.57 22.90 -6.71
C SER A 43 -6.99 23.01 -6.12
N ALA A 44 -7.84 23.85 -6.71
CA ALA A 44 -9.24 23.99 -6.35
C ALA A 44 -10.18 23.16 -7.24
N ASP A 45 -9.63 22.33 -8.13
CA ASP A 45 -10.32 21.19 -8.74
C ASP A 45 -9.77 19.91 -8.08
N PHE A 46 -10.00 19.77 -6.77
CA PHE A 46 -10.30 18.43 -6.28
C PHE A 46 -11.52 18.02 -7.08
N GLY A 47 -11.31 17.12 -8.04
CA GLY A 47 -12.39 16.59 -8.86
C GLY A 47 -13.56 16.34 -7.94
N VAL A 48 -14.64 17.09 -8.15
CA VAL A 48 -15.95 16.71 -7.69
C VAL A 48 -16.12 15.34 -8.32
N LEU A 49 -15.77 14.29 -7.56
CA LEU A 49 -16.22 12.94 -7.85
C LEU A 49 -17.71 13.14 -7.98
N GLU A 50 -18.21 13.14 -9.22
CA GLU A 50 -19.63 13.07 -9.48
C GLU A 50 -20.15 12.05 -8.48
N LYS A 51 -21.13 12.46 -7.67
CA LYS A 51 -21.71 11.65 -6.61
C LYS A 51 -22.28 10.41 -7.28
N ARG A 52 -21.42 9.43 -7.56
CA ARG A 52 -21.80 8.14 -8.11
C ARG A 52 -22.76 7.57 -7.11
N ASP A 53 -23.87 7.03 -7.61
CA ASP A 53 -24.76 6.29 -6.74
C ASP A 53 -23.93 5.21 -6.06
N ARG A 54 -23.82 5.32 -4.73
CA ARG A 54 -23.11 4.35 -3.92
C ARG A 54 -23.83 3.01 -4.08
N GLN A 55 -23.06 1.95 -4.18
CA GLN A 55 -23.61 0.59 -4.30
C GLN A 55 -23.73 -0.04 -2.91
N PRO A 56 -24.71 -0.92 -2.69
CA PRO A 56 -24.74 -1.73 -1.47
C PRO A 56 -23.47 -2.60 -1.40
N VAL A 57 -23.04 -2.90 -0.17
CA VAL A 57 -21.95 -3.86 0.06
C VAL A 57 -22.46 -5.27 -0.33
N PRO A 58 -21.78 -5.98 -1.24
CA PRO A 58 -22.17 -7.34 -1.58
C PRO A 58 -21.88 -8.30 -0.43
N SER A 59 -22.67 -9.36 -0.30
CA SER A 59 -22.38 -10.47 0.59
C SER A 59 -21.22 -11.33 0.05
N LEU A 60 -20.60 -12.12 0.94
CA LEU A 60 -19.57 -13.08 0.52
C LEU A 60 -20.12 -14.15 -0.43
N GLU A 61 -21.39 -14.53 -0.28
CA GLU A 61 -22.06 -15.48 -1.19
C GLU A 61 -22.24 -14.89 -2.59
N GLU A 62 -22.65 -13.62 -2.70
CA GLU A 62 -22.75 -12.91 -3.99
C GLU A 62 -21.40 -12.75 -4.68
N LEU A 63 -20.32 -12.62 -3.91
CA LEU A 63 -18.94 -12.63 -4.42
C LEU A 63 -18.44 -14.04 -4.76
N GLY A 64 -19.23 -15.10 -4.55
CA GLY A 64 -18.82 -16.49 -4.76
C GLY A 64 -17.73 -16.96 -3.78
N CYS A 65 -17.56 -16.26 -2.66
CA CYS A 65 -16.53 -16.57 -1.68
C CYS A 65 -17.01 -17.62 -0.67
N THR A 66 -16.10 -18.47 -0.24
CA THR A 66 -16.28 -19.34 0.92
C THR A 66 -15.55 -18.78 2.13
N VAL A 67 -16.05 -19.10 3.32
CA VAL A 67 -15.47 -18.66 4.59
C VAL A 67 -15.25 -19.85 5.49
N GLU A 68 -14.04 -19.96 6.02
CA GLU A 68 -13.70 -20.96 7.03
C GLU A 68 -12.88 -20.33 8.16
N GLN A 69 -12.89 -20.96 9.33
CA GLN A 69 -12.03 -20.53 10.42
C GLN A 69 -10.56 -20.80 10.09
N SER A 70 -9.70 -19.81 10.30
CA SER A 70 -8.26 -20.00 10.15
C SER A 70 -7.68 -20.81 11.31
N SER A 71 -6.51 -21.43 11.10
CA SER A 71 -5.69 -21.98 12.19
C SER A 71 -5.20 -20.89 13.15
N ARG A 72 -5.17 -19.63 12.71
CA ARG A 72 -4.87 -18.47 13.55
C ARG A 72 -6.10 -18.08 14.35
N ARG A 73 -5.98 -18.09 15.68
CA ARG A 73 -7.10 -17.80 16.59
C ARG A 73 -7.77 -16.46 16.26
N GLY A 74 -9.08 -16.50 16.02
CA GLY A 74 -9.91 -15.33 15.75
C GLY A 74 -9.83 -14.82 14.31
N TYR A 75 -9.06 -15.46 13.43
CA TYR A 75 -9.04 -15.16 12.01
C TYR A 75 -9.91 -16.15 11.23
N TYR A 76 -10.38 -15.69 10.09
CA TYR A 76 -11.11 -16.45 9.09
C TYR A 76 -10.38 -16.35 7.77
N LYS A 77 -10.46 -17.40 6.96
CA LYS A 77 -10.03 -17.37 5.58
C LYS A 77 -11.25 -17.15 4.70
N VAL A 78 -11.10 -16.24 3.75
CA VAL A 78 -12.06 -15.97 2.70
C VAL A 78 -11.39 -16.34 1.39
N THR A 79 -12.00 -17.24 0.64
CA THR A 79 -11.44 -17.76 -0.62
C THR A 79 -12.45 -17.69 -1.74
N HIS A 80 -11.98 -17.45 -2.96
CA HIS A 80 -12.73 -17.61 -4.19
C HIS A 80 -11.93 -18.50 -5.14
N GLU A 81 -12.63 -19.37 -5.87
CA GLU A 81 -12.04 -20.27 -6.85
C GLU A 81 -12.80 -20.21 -8.17
N THR A 82 -12.06 -20.06 -9.27
CA THR A 82 -12.60 -20.20 -10.63
C THR A 82 -11.96 -21.42 -11.29
N ASN A 83 -12.77 -22.38 -11.75
CA ASN A 83 -12.28 -23.62 -12.36
C ASN A 83 -11.23 -24.34 -11.49
N GLU A 84 -11.52 -24.53 -10.20
CA GLU A 84 -10.63 -25.17 -9.20
C GLU A 84 -9.30 -24.44 -8.95
N LYS A 85 -9.18 -23.20 -9.42
CA LYS A 85 -8.02 -22.34 -9.17
C LYS A 85 -8.38 -21.23 -8.18
N LEU A 86 -7.66 -21.20 -7.06
CA LEU A 86 -7.68 -20.09 -6.11
C LEU A 86 -7.23 -18.79 -6.80
N ASP A 87 -8.15 -17.84 -6.94
CA ASP A 87 -7.94 -16.53 -7.56
C ASP A 87 -8.30 -15.37 -6.62
N PHE A 88 -8.75 -15.66 -5.40
CA PHE A 88 -8.72 -14.72 -4.29
C PHE A 88 -8.51 -15.46 -2.97
N TYR A 89 -7.67 -14.91 -2.11
CA TYR A 89 -7.46 -15.37 -0.75
C TYR A 89 -7.26 -14.17 0.16
N MET A 90 -7.92 -14.20 1.31
CA MET A 90 -7.70 -13.25 2.40
C MET A 90 -7.80 -14.00 3.71
N GLU A 91 -6.92 -13.70 4.66
CA GLU A 91 -7.09 -14.11 6.05
C GLU A 91 -7.38 -12.85 6.89
N ALA A 92 -8.51 -12.79 7.57
CA ALA A 92 -8.94 -11.56 8.22
C ALA A 92 -9.59 -11.81 9.58
N LYS A 93 -9.54 -10.79 10.43
CA LYS A 93 -10.22 -10.73 11.73
C LYS A 93 -10.97 -9.40 11.82
N ALA A 94 -12.26 -9.47 12.13
CA ALA A 94 -13.05 -8.31 12.52
C ALA A 94 -13.06 -8.18 14.05
N ASP A 95 -13.06 -6.95 14.56
CA ASP A 95 -13.17 -6.65 15.99
C ASP A 95 -14.20 -5.53 16.23
N ASP A 96 -15.42 -5.92 16.62
CA ASP A 96 -16.54 -5.01 16.87
C ASP A 96 -16.23 -3.96 17.94
N LYS A 97 -15.35 -4.28 18.90
CA LYS A 97 -15.06 -3.37 20.02
C LYS A 97 -14.16 -2.24 19.60
N THR A 98 -13.21 -2.51 18.69
CA THR A 98 -12.27 -1.51 18.19
C THR A 98 -12.67 -0.97 16.82
N GLN A 99 -13.77 -1.48 16.24
CA GLN A 99 -14.27 -1.07 14.93
C GLN A 99 -13.19 -1.24 13.84
N THR A 100 -12.46 -2.36 13.91
CA THR A 100 -11.28 -2.61 13.07
C THR A 100 -11.44 -3.90 12.28
N LEU A 101 -11.12 -3.81 10.98
CA LEU A 101 -10.86 -4.97 10.14
C LEU A 101 -9.35 -5.17 10.01
N THR A 102 -8.84 -6.27 10.58
CA THR A 102 -7.44 -6.67 10.46
C THR A 102 -7.26 -7.65 9.30
N LEU A 103 -6.45 -7.27 8.33
CA LEU A 103 -6.18 -8.00 7.10
C LEU A 103 -4.78 -8.63 7.16
N TYR A 104 -4.72 -9.94 6.93
CA TYR A 104 -3.49 -10.72 6.89
C TYR A 104 -3.44 -11.51 5.57
N SER A 105 -2.29 -11.48 4.89
CA SER A 105 -2.05 -12.24 3.66
C SER A 105 -3.18 -12.11 2.63
N VAL A 106 -3.37 -10.92 2.05
CA VAL A 106 -4.32 -10.70 0.94
C VAL A 106 -3.65 -11.06 -0.39
N ARG A 107 -4.26 -11.96 -1.16
CA ARG A 107 -3.78 -12.39 -2.48
C ARG A 107 -4.93 -12.36 -3.47
N LYS A 108 -4.67 -11.81 -4.66
CA LYS A 108 -5.63 -11.78 -5.77
C LYS A 108 -4.98 -12.35 -7.02
N GLY A 109 -5.79 -13.04 -7.82
CA GLY A 109 -5.44 -13.52 -9.14
C GLY A 109 -5.26 -12.36 -10.13
N ASN A 110 -4.78 -12.70 -11.31
CA ASN A 110 -4.72 -11.78 -12.44
C ASN A 110 -5.42 -12.44 -13.66
N PRO A 111 -6.59 -11.96 -14.10
CA PRO A 111 -7.36 -10.85 -13.50
C PRO A 111 -7.91 -11.20 -12.11
N SER A 112 -8.22 -10.17 -11.31
CA SER A 112 -8.92 -10.35 -10.02
C SER A 112 -10.40 -10.62 -10.29
N PRO A 113 -11.05 -11.55 -9.58
CA PRO A 113 -12.48 -11.88 -9.80
C PRO A 113 -13.41 -10.69 -9.47
N PHE A 114 -12.99 -9.86 -8.52
CA PHE A 114 -13.68 -8.65 -8.09
C PHE A 114 -12.67 -7.66 -7.50
N GLU A 115 -13.13 -6.46 -7.17
CA GLU A 115 -12.36 -5.46 -6.45
C GLU A 115 -12.16 -5.88 -4.99
N THR A 116 -10.91 -5.92 -4.53
CA THR A 116 -10.52 -6.48 -3.22
C THR A 116 -11.29 -5.86 -2.04
N ARG A 117 -11.57 -4.55 -2.10
CA ARG A 117 -12.36 -3.84 -1.08
C ARG A 117 -13.78 -4.37 -0.90
N LYS A 118 -14.40 -4.95 -1.94
CA LYS A 118 -15.72 -5.62 -1.83
C LYS A 118 -15.65 -6.79 -0.86
N ALA A 119 -14.63 -7.64 -0.96
CA ALA A 119 -14.45 -8.76 -0.04
C ALA A 119 -14.12 -8.32 1.39
N PHE A 120 -13.44 -7.19 1.57
CA PHE A 120 -13.18 -6.65 2.91
C PHE A 120 -14.46 -6.27 3.63
N LEU A 121 -15.31 -5.49 2.95
CA LEU A 121 -16.58 -5.02 3.50
C LEU A 121 -17.58 -6.16 3.68
N ALA A 122 -17.66 -7.08 2.71
CA ALA A 122 -18.47 -8.29 2.80
C ALA A 122 -18.09 -9.15 4.02
N PHE A 123 -16.77 -9.27 4.28
CA PHE A 123 -16.29 -9.99 5.45
C PHE A 123 -16.57 -9.26 6.76
N TRP A 124 -16.44 -7.94 6.81
CA TRP A 124 -16.84 -7.15 7.98
C TRP A 124 -18.31 -7.41 8.35
N GLN A 125 -19.22 -7.32 7.38
CA GLN A 125 -20.64 -7.59 7.62
C GLN A 125 -20.94 -9.05 7.95
N HIS A 126 -20.15 -10.00 7.44
CA HIS A 126 -20.29 -11.41 7.77
C HIS A 126 -19.83 -11.73 9.20
N ALA A 127 -18.71 -11.14 9.62
CA ALA A 127 -18.05 -11.46 10.89
C ALA A 127 -18.60 -10.69 12.08
N THR A 128 -19.32 -9.59 11.84
CA THR A 128 -19.86 -8.69 12.88
C THR A 128 -21.38 -8.62 12.80
N ASN A 129 -22.04 -8.21 13.88
CA ASN A 129 -23.47 -7.85 13.83
C ASN A 129 -23.67 -6.35 13.57
N LYS A 130 -22.69 -5.71 12.94
CA LYS A 130 -22.62 -4.25 12.79
C LYS A 130 -22.84 -3.84 11.35
N GLY A 131 -23.24 -2.58 11.17
CA GLY A 131 -23.37 -1.99 9.84
C GLY A 131 -22.00 -1.77 9.21
N ALA A 132 -21.97 -1.50 7.90
CA ALA A 132 -20.72 -1.13 7.25
C ALA A 132 -20.17 0.20 7.78
N ASP A 133 -21.08 1.09 8.19
CA ASP A 133 -20.82 2.40 8.81
C ASP A 133 -20.18 2.33 10.21
N ASP A 134 -20.16 1.16 10.85
CA ASP A 134 -19.46 0.95 12.11
C ASP A 134 -17.96 0.68 11.91
N LEU A 135 -17.47 0.48 10.67
CA LEU A 135 -16.07 0.16 10.39
C LEU A 135 -15.21 1.43 10.33
N LEU A 136 -14.29 1.60 11.28
CA LEU A 136 -13.47 2.81 11.42
C LEU A 136 -12.00 2.61 11.08
N SER A 137 -11.52 1.39 10.87
CA SER A 137 -10.11 1.18 10.52
C SER A 137 -9.83 -0.13 9.79
N PHE A 138 -8.87 -0.08 8.88
CA PHE A 138 -8.28 -1.24 8.22
C PHE A 138 -6.84 -1.36 8.66
N THR A 139 -6.46 -2.50 9.26
CA THR A 139 -5.06 -2.78 9.64
C THR A 139 -4.50 -3.91 8.79
N TYR A 140 -3.55 -3.61 7.93
CA TYR A 140 -2.77 -4.59 7.18
C TYR A 140 -1.60 -5.08 8.04
N LEU A 141 -1.48 -6.39 8.19
CA LEU A 141 -0.37 -7.04 8.88
C LEU A 141 0.58 -7.73 7.90
N GLY A 142 1.87 -7.64 8.17
CA GLY A 142 2.90 -8.26 7.35
C GLY A 142 2.96 -7.64 5.96
N VAL A 143 2.83 -6.32 5.86
CA VAL A 143 2.86 -5.60 4.59
C VAL A 143 4.20 -5.82 3.91
N ASP A 144 4.16 -6.42 2.72
CA ASP A 144 5.33 -6.80 1.90
C ASP A 144 5.35 -6.12 0.53
N ASN A 145 4.32 -5.34 0.21
CA ASN A 145 4.25 -4.57 -1.04
C ASN A 145 5.34 -3.48 -1.06
N PRO A 146 6.24 -3.48 -2.06
CA PRO A 146 7.40 -2.58 -2.09
C PRO A 146 7.01 -1.11 -2.23
N ASP A 147 5.92 -0.80 -2.94
CA ASP A 147 5.48 0.58 -3.16
C ASP A 147 4.94 1.19 -1.86
N THR A 148 4.12 0.43 -1.12
CA THR A 148 3.63 0.85 0.21
C THR A 148 4.78 1.03 1.19
N ILE A 149 5.74 0.09 1.21
CA ILE A 149 6.94 0.20 2.07
C ILE A 149 7.79 1.41 1.68
N GLY A 150 7.95 1.66 0.38
CA GLY A 150 8.69 2.79 -0.16
C GLY A 150 8.05 4.13 0.21
N ALA A 151 6.74 4.25 0.03
CA ALA A 151 5.98 5.45 0.37
C ALA A 151 6.09 5.77 1.87
N ILE A 152 5.94 4.75 2.73
CA ILE A 152 6.11 4.89 4.17
C ILE A 152 7.55 5.29 4.54
N GLY A 153 8.54 4.68 3.88
CA GLY A 153 9.95 5.04 4.04
C GLY A 153 10.23 6.50 3.72
N GLU A 154 9.75 6.99 2.57
CA GLU A 154 9.91 8.38 2.16
C GLU A 154 9.28 9.36 3.16
N VAL A 155 8.07 9.07 3.64
CA VAL A 155 7.43 9.89 4.67
C VAL A 155 8.26 9.89 5.96
N GLN A 156 8.66 8.71 6.42
CA GLN A 156 9.39 8.56 7.68
C GLN A 156 10.78 9.22 7.66
N ASP A 157 11.49 9.14 6.53
CA ASP A 157 12.87 9.61 6.42
C ASP A 157 12.96 11.08 5.98
N SER A 158 11.99 11.57 5.19
CA SER A 158 12.05 12.91 4.57
C SER A 158 10.99 13.90 5.07
N MET A 159 9.90 13.44 5.70
CA MET A 159 8.74 14.29 6.03
C MET A 159 8.45 14.43 7.53
N ASN A 160 9.28 13.83 8.39
CA ASN A 160 9.24 13.96 9.86
C ASN A 160 7.85 13.74 10.49
N PRO A 161 7.19 12.59 10.29
CA PRO A 161 5.91 12.27 10.90
C PRO A 161 6.03 12.18 12.43
N LYS A 162 4.89 12.30 13.13
CA LYS A 162 4.85 12.06 14.57
C LYS A 162 5.05 10.58 14.85
N CYS A 163 6.15 10.22 15.50
CA CYS A 163 6.40 8.85 15.95
C CYS A 163 6.52 8.78 17.47
N THR A 164 5.86 7.81 18.08
CA THR A 164 5.91 7.52 19.50
C THR A 164 7.15 6.69 19.87
N ASP A 165 7.50 6.67 21.15
CA ASP A 165 8.68 5.95 21.64
C ASP A 165 8.57 4.43 21.43
N ASP A 166 7.36 3.88 21.56
CA ASP A 166 7.02 2.48 21.30
C ASP A 166 7.01 2.13 19.80
N GLY A 167 7.29 3.10 18.93
CA GLY A 167 7.57 2.86 17.51
C GLY A 167 6.33 2.81 16.64
N MET A 168 5.25 3.50 17.01
CA MET A 168 4.16 3.81 16.09
C MET A 168 4.41 5.18 15.46
N CYS A 169 4.28 5.30 14.15
CA CYS A 169 4.29 6.57 13.44
C CYS A 169 2.90 6.85 12.90
N THR A 170 2.50 8.12 12.93
CA THR A 170 1.17 8.60 12.52
C THR A 170 1.31 9.82 11.63
N VAL A 171 0.48 9.87 10.60
CA VAL A 171 0.22 11.07 9.79
C VAL A 171 -1.29 11.28 9.71
N THR A 172 -1.71 12.53 9.90
CA THR A 172 -3.12 12.93 9.90
C THR A 172 -3.45 13.82 8.69
N PHE A 173 -4.74 13.99 8.38
CA PHE A 173 -5.18 14.88 7.30
C PHE A 173 -4.74 16.34 7.52
N GLU A 174 -4.47 16.75 8.77
CA GLU A 174 -3.93 18.06 9.12
C GLU A 174 -2.46 18.26 8.65
N GLU A 175 -1.80 17.18 8.25
CA GLU A 175 -0.44 17.15 7.70
C GLU A 175 -0.52 16.83 6.19
N PRO A 176 -1.03 17.75 5.36
CA PRO A 176 -1.52 17.42 4.01
C PRO A 176 -0.44 16.83 3.10
N ARG A 177 0.80 17.30 3.21
CA ARG A 177 1.89 16.82 2.34
C ARG A 177 2.17 15.31 2.55
N PRO A 178 2.57 14.84 3.75
CA PRO A 178 2.78 13.40 3.94
C PRO A 178 1.47 12.61 3.83
N PHE A 179 0.32 13.19 4.19
CA PHE A 179 -0.96 12.50 4.16
C PHE A 179 -1.41 12.16 2.73
N TYR A 180 -1.47 13.15 1.83
CA TYR A 180 -1.84 12.92 0.44
C TYR A 180 -0.79 12.09 -0.29
N PHE A 181 0.50 12.22 0.07
CA PHE A 181 1.54 11.36 -0.48
C PHE A 181 1.31 9.88 -0.16
N LEU A 182 0.95 9.53 1.08
CA LEU A 182 0.59 8.14 1.42
C LEU A 182 -0.67 7.69 0.70
N MET A 183 -1.65 8.58 0.55
CA MET A 183 -2.89 8.26 -0.15
C MET A 183 -2.66 7.90 -1.61
N ASP A 184 -1.76 8.61 -2.28
CA ASP A 184 -1.47 8.45 -3.71
C ASP A 184 -0.47 7.32 -3.99
N GLU A 185 0.56 7.17 -3.15
CA GLU A 185 1.71 6.30 -3.44
C GLU A 185 1.66 4.94 -2.71
N ALA A 186 0.77 4.76 -1.73
CA ALA A 186 0.60 3.47 -1.05
C ALA A 186 -0.60 2.69 -1.61
N PRO A 187 -0.41 1.60 -2.37
CA PRO A 187 -1.51 0.79 -2.90
C PRO A 187 -2.53 0.31 -1.84
N HIS A 188 -2.10 0.09 -0.61
CA HIS A 188 -3.00 -0.29 0.49
C HIS A 188 -3.93 0.86 0.90
N ALA A 189 -3.46 2.11 0.84
CA ALA A 189 -4.29 3.28 1.10
C ALA A 189 -5.29 3.50 -0.05
N ASP A 190 -4.83 3.42 -1.30
CA ASP A 190 -5.68 3.56 -2.51
C ASP A 190 -6.87 2.58 -2.52
N ILE A 191 -6.63 1.32 -2.15
CA ILE A 191 -7.70 0.31 -2.09
C ILE A 191 -8.82 0.72 -1.12
N VAL A 192 -8.48 1.39 -0.01
CA VAL A 192 -9.41 1.70 1.09
C VAL A 192 -9.98 3.11 0.97
N SER A 193 -9.23 4.07 0.41
CA SER A 193 -9.62 5.48 0.29
C SER A 193 -10.83 5.70 -0.63
N SER A 194 -11.07 4.77 -1.56
CA SER A 194 -12.24 4.78 -2.45
C SER A 194 -13.54 4.37 -1.77
N ILE A 195 -13.49 3.66 -0.64
CA ILE A 195 -14.68 3.08 0.02
C ILE A 195 -15.77 4.13 0.33
N PRO A 196 -15.47 5.30 0.93
CA PRO A 196 -16.49 6.30 1.25
C PRO A 196 -17.26 6.87 0.06
N TYR A 197 -16.70 6.77 -1.13
CA TYR A 197 -17.28 7.28 -2.36
C TYR A 197 -18.06 6.22 -3.14
N GLU A 198 -17.92 4.95 -2.77
CA GLU A 198 -18.44 3.83 -3.56
C GLU A 198 -19.51 3.01 -2.87
N PHE A 199 -19.50 2.90 -1.54
CA PHE A 199 -20.39 1.98 -0.82
C PHE A 199 -21.36 2.71 0.11
N GLU A 200 -22.60 2.23 0.13
CA GLU A 200 -23.63 2.70 1.07
C GLU A 200 -23.18 2.47 2.52
N GLY A 201 -23.54 3.39 3.41
CA GLY A 201 -23.15 3.38 4.83
C GLY A 201 -21.85 4.15 5.12
N PHE A 202 -21.04 4.46 4.10
CA PHE A 202 -19.81 5.24 4.28
C PHE A 202 -19.95 6.73 3.91
N GLU A 203 -21.18 7.25 3.79
CA GLU A 203 -21.44 8.62 3.31
C GLU A 203 -20.79 9.70 4.18
N ARG A 204 -20.66 9.40 5.47
CA ARG A 204 -20.05 10.28 6.46
C ARG A 204 -18.58 9.99 6.70
N HIS A 205 -18.01 8.95 6.10
CA HIS A 205 -16.64 8.57 6.38
C HIS A 205 -15.67 9.37 5.51
N PHE A 206 -14.50 9.67 6.06
CA PHE A 206 -13.34 10.10 5.30
C PHE A 206 -12.08 9.52 5.93
N VAL A 207 -11.01 9.36 5.14
CA VAL A 207 -9.71 8.95 5.67
C VAL A 207 -9.19 10.08 6.55
N GLU A 208 -8.96 9.79 7.83
CA GLU A 208 -8.49 10.77 8.82
C GLU A 208 -6.97 10.68 9.00
N SER A 209 -6.45 9.45 9.09
CA SER A 209 -5.06 9.21 9.44
C SER A 209 -4.53 7.88 8.94
N PHE A 210 -3.21 7.81 8.91
CA PHE A 210 -2.43 6.62 8.61
C PHE A 210 -1.48 6.34 9.78
N ASP A 211 -1.49 5.11 10.29
CA ASP A 211 -0.55 4.65 11.31
C ASP A 211 0.30 3.49 10.77
N TRP A 212 1.55 3.39 11.21
CA TRP A 212 2.40 2.25 10.92
C TRP A 212 3.43 1.97 12.00
N SER A 213 3.96 0.75 12.01
CA SER A 213 5.14 0.42 12.81
C SER A 213 6.40 1.06 12.22
N ASP A 214 7.20 1.75 13.03
CA ASP A 214 8.50 2.30 12.63
C ASP A 214 9.38 1.19 12.01
N THR A 215 9.69 1.35 10.73
CA THR A 215 10.45 0.38 9.93
C THR A 215 11.87 0.18 10.44
N ARG A 216 12.42 1.13 11.21
CA ARG A 216 13.77 1.06 11.80
C ARG A 216 13.80 0.20 13.06
N LYS A 217 12.67 0.09 13.75
CA LYS A 217 12.53 -0.67 15.02
C LYS A 217 11.88 -2.04 14.81
N THR A 218 11.21 -2.25 13.69
CA THR A 218 10.34 -3.42 13.46
C THR A 218 10.97 -4.39 12.48
N GLN A 219 10.98 -5.68 12.82
CA GLN A 219 11.41 -6.72 11.87
C GLN A 219 10.43 -6.74 10.68
N LYS A 220 10.92 -6.90 9.44
CA LYS A 220 10.11 -6.79 8.21
C LYS A 220 8.80 -7.59 8.24
N TRP A 221 8.79 -8.78 8.84
CA TRP A 221 7.60 -9.66 8.93
C TRP A 221 6.56 -9.20 9.96
N ASN A 222 6.89 -8.24 10.82
CA ASN A 222 5.99 -7.61 11.79
C ASN A 222 5.53 -6.21 11.35
N PHE A 223 5.87 -5.80 10.13
CA PHE A 223 5.48 -4.49 9.63
C PHE A 223 3.96 -4.44 9.42
N TRP A 224 3.33 -3.40 9.94
CA TRP A 224 1.90 -3.17 9.82
C TRP A 224 1.61 -1.75 9.37
N PHE A 225 0.49 -1.59 8.64
CA PHE A 225 -0.01 -0.32 8.15
C PHE A 225 -1.51 -0.23 8.39
N ARG A 226 -1.97 0.88 8.96
CA ARG A 226 -3.36 1.11 9.32
C ARG A 226 -3.87 2.37 8.66
N ILE A 227 -5.08 2.29 8.13
CA ILE A 227 -5.85 3.41 7.60
C ILE A 227 -7.05 3.59 8.51
N ASN A 228 -7.23 4.80 9.03
CA ASN A 228 -8.32 5.15 9.94
C ASN A 228 -9.32 6.06 9.24
N PHE A 229 -10.59 5.85 9.52
CA PHE A 229 -11.68 6.71 9.12
C PHE A 229 -12.21 7.51 10.30
N GLU A 230 -12.61 8.75 10.03
CA GLU A 230 -13.43 9.57 10.92
C GLU A 230 -14.80 9.82 10.28
N LEU A 231 -15.80 10.08 11.12
CA LEU A 231 -17.16 10.44 10.71
C LEU A 231 -17.30 11.98 10.66
N ASP A 232 -17.70 12.51 9.52
CA ASP A 232 -18.17 13.89 9.39
C ASP A 232 -19.41 14.09 10.28
N LYS A 233 -19.43 15.19 11.05
CA LYS A 233 -20.35 15.39 12.17
C LYS A 233 -21.75 15.82 11.74
#